data_AF-A0A4R2N351-F1
#
_entry.id   AF-A0A4R2N351-F1
#
_cell.length_a   1.000
_cell.length_b   1.000
_cell.length_c   1.000
_cell.angle_alpha   90.00
_cell.angle_beta   90.00
_cell.angle_gamma   90.00
#
_symmetry.space_group_name_H-M   'P 1'
#
loop_
_entity.id
_entity.type
_entity.pdbx_description
1 polymer ?
#
loop_
_entity_poly.entity_id
_entity_poly.type
_entity_poly.pdbx_seq_one_letter_code
_entity_poly.pdbx_strand_id
1 'polypeptide(L)'
;MPTGTSTTATGKPLPPVEIVKSIGDSFNFSLTEGDNFTAVRAYWHNLDTGKKGEIVVDENTKIEQKAKTTKTGKVSKRKQNVIVQSEPIETNANKIKSLRHTYKTEASALNGAVATFKKMQRGVATFTMTLAFGNPELMPELPATIKGIKKEIDSTDWIISKVTHNLSDNGYTSAVEFEKNII
;
A
#
# COMPACT_ATOMS: atom_id res chain seq x y z
N MET A 1 -2.38 -2.60 -16.46
CA MET A 1 -3.00 -1.76 -15.41
C MET A 1 -1.95 -1.54 -14.32
N PRO A 2 -1.73 -0.30 -13.84
CA PRO A 2 -0.91 -0.08 -12.65
C PRO A 2 -1.64 -0.66 -11.43
N THR A 3 -1.05 -1.67 -10.81
CA THR A 3 -1.61 -2.37 -9.64
C THR A 3 -1.66 -1.42 -8.44
N GLY A 4 -2.71 -1.51 -7.62
CA GLY A 4 -2.81 -0.73 -6.38
C GLY A 4 -3.30 0.71 -6.53
N THR A 5 -3.90 1.10 -7.66
CA THR A 5 -4.37 2.49 -7.90
C THR A 5 -5.89 2.67 -7.86
N SER A 6 -6.68 1.62 -7.59
CA SER A 6 -8.16 1.67 -7.56
C SER A 6 -8.79 2.40 -8.77
N THR A 7 -8.15 2.27 -9.94
CA THR A 7 -8.48 3.06 -11.12
C THR A 7 -8.88 2.14 -12.27
N THR A 8 -9.96 2.49 -12.96
CA THR A 8 -10.43 1.80 -14.19
C THR A 8 -9.39 1.86 -15.31
N ALA A 9 -9.54 1.02 -16.34
CA ALA A 9 -8.70 1.04 -17.54
C ALA A 9 -8.61 2.44 -18.20
N THR A 10 -9.62 3.28 -17.99
CA THR A 10 -9.71 4.66 -18.51
C THR A 10 -9.14 5.73 -17.57
N GLY A 11 -8.62 5.39 -16.40
CA GLY A 11 -8.07 6.37 -15.47
C GLY A 11 -9.06 6.98 -14.47
N LYS A 12 -10.33 6.53 -14.43
CA LYS A 12 -11.34 7.02 -13.47
C LYS A 12 -11.33 6.18 -12.19
N PRO A 13 -11.54 6.78 -11.00
CA PRO A 13 -11.63 6.02 -9.75
C PRO A 13 -12.81 5.05 -9.81
N LEU A 14 -12.62 3.85 -9.26
CA LEU A 14 -13.70 2.89 -9.10
C LEU A 14 -14.71 3.40 -8.04
N PRO A 15 -16.02 3.26 -8.26
CA PRO A 15 -17.02 3.67 -7.27
C PRO A 15 -16.86 2.81 -6.00
N PRO A 16 -16.83 3.43 -4.81
CA PRO A 16 -16.71 2.69 -3.57
C PRO A 16 -17.98 1.88 -3.31
N VAL A 17 -17.83 0.63 -2.88
CA VAL A 17 -18.97 -0.22 -2.47
C VAL A 17 -19.24 -0.04 -0.98
N GLU A 18 -20.50 0.11 -0.62
CA GLU A 18 -20.91 0.16 0.78
C GLU A 18 -21.16 -1.25 1.32
N ILE A 19 -20.54 -1.55 2.46
CA ILE A 19 -20.64 -2.82 3.15
C ILE A 19 -21.22 -2.57 4.54
N VAL A 20 -22.44 -3.06 4.77
CA VAL A 20 -23.17 -2.87 6.03
C VAL A 20 -23.15 -4.16 6.84
N LYS A 21 -23.08 -4.01 8.17
CA LYS A 21 -23.12 -5.16 9.11
C LYS A 21 -24.28 -6.13 8.85
N SER A 22 -25.44 -5.65 8.43
CA SER A 22 -26.64 -6.48 8.19
C SER A 22 -26.51 -7.45 7.01
N ILE A 23 -25.53 -7.26 6.12
CA ILE A 23 -25.32 -8.10 4.93
C ILE A 23 -24.35 -9.25 5.26
N GLY A 24 -23.61 -9.17 6.37
CA GLY A 24 -22.63 -10.16 6.80
C GLY A 24 -23.05 -10.95 8.02
N ASP A 25 -22.58 -12.20 8.10
CA ASP A 25 -22.85 -13.10 9.22
C ASP A 25 -21.72 -13.11 10.25
N SER A 26 -20.47 -13.09 9.77
CA SER A 26 -19.27 -13.19 10.60
C SER A 26 -18.18 -12.26 10.09
N PHE A 27 -17.43 -11.66 11.01
CA PHE A 27 -16.29 -10.82 10.66
C PHE A 27 -15.12 -11.01 11.62
N ASN A 28 -13.92 -10.77 11.12
CA ASN A 28 -12.69 -10.69 11.88
C ASN A 28 -12.02 -9.34 11.62
N PHE A 29 -11.54 -8.68 12.67
CA PHE A 29 -10.83 -7.41 12.57
C PHE A 29 -9.53 -7.49 13.37
N SER A 30 -8.43 -7.08 12.75
CA SER A 30 -7.13 -6.98 13.40
C SER A 30 -6.52 -5.62 13.10
N LEU A 31 -6.11 -4.93 14.17
CA LEU A 31 -5.40 -3.67 14.14
C LEU A 31 -4.04 -3.88 14.84
N THR A 32 -2.96 -3.52 14.17
CA THR A 32 -1.59 -3.65 14.69
C THR A 32 -1.01 -2.25 14.92
N GLU A 33 -0.93 -1.80 16.17
CA GLU A 33 -0.43 -0.45 16.52
C GLU A 33 0.90 -0.46 17.29
N GLY A 34 1.16 -1.47 18.12
CA GLY A 34 2.26 -1.42 19.11
C GLY A 34 3.68 -1.68 18.58
N ASP A 35 3.83 -2.64 17.65
CA ASP A 35 5.13 -3.19 17.21
C ASP A 35 5.42 -2.96 15.71
N ASN A 36 4.67 -2.05 15.07
CA ASN A 36 4.87 -1.79 13.66
C ASN A 36 6.11 -0.91 13.43
N PHE A 37 6.90 -1.30 12.43
CA PHE A 37 8.01 -0.49 11.96
C PHE A 37 7.46 0.83 11.39
N THR A 38 8.10 1.95 11.70
CA THR A 38 7.67 3.29 11.26
C THR A 38 8.42 3.75 10.02
N ALA A 39 9.52 3.07 9.68
CA ALA A 39 10.30 3.36 8.49
C ALA A 39 10.88 2.08 7.88
N VAL A 40 11.18 2.13 6.57
CA VAL A 40 11.93 1.09 5.87
C VAL A 40 13.27 1.61 5.43
N ARG A 41 14.33 0.82 5.67
CA ARG A 41 15.68 1.07 5.18
C ARG A 41 16.04 0.11 4.05
N ALA A 42 16.63 0.65 2.98
CA ALA A 42 17.18 -0.10 1.87
C ALA A 42 18.62 0.30 1.58
N TYR A 43 19.44 -0.68 1.16
CA TYR A 43 20.83 -0.45 0.78
C TYR A 43 21.02 -0.61 -0.72
N TRP A 44 21.96 0.14 -1.31
CA TRP A 44 22.34 -0.02 -2.71
C TRP A 44 23.85 0.13 -2.91
N HIS A 45 24.36 -0.40 -4.02
CA HIS A 45 25.78 -0.29 -4.38
C HIS A 45 26.07 1.02 -5.11
N ASN A 46 26.88 1.90 -4.50
CA ASN A 46 27.34 3.11 -5.17
C ASN A 46 28.61 2.80 -6.00
N LEU A 47 28.47 2.85 -7.32
CA LEU A 47 29.54 2.55 -8.28
C LEU A 47 30.62 3.64 -8.32
N ASP A 48 30.26 4.88 -7.96
CA ASP A 48 31.19 6.02 -8.01
C ASP A 48 32.09 6.07 -6.76
N THR A 49 31.55 5.69 -5.60
CA THR A 49 32.26 5.78 -4.31
C THR A 49 32.75 4.42 -3.77
N GLY A 50 32.32 3.30 -4.36
CA GLY A 50 32.64 1.95 -3.89
C GLY A 50 32.03 1.59 -2.53
N LYS A 51 31.22 2.47 -1.95
CA LYS A 51 30.56 2.28 -0.65
C LYS A 51 29.09 1.88 -0.83
N LYS A 52 28.48 1.37 0.25
CA LYS A 52 27.02 1.15 0.28
C LYS A 52 26.32 2.48 0.50
N GLY A 53 25.38 2.80 -0.38
CA GLY A 53 24.41 3.87 -0.14
C GLY A 53 23.25 3.35 0.70
N GLU A 54 22.65 4.23 1.48
CA GLU A 54 21.48 3.95 2.31
C GLU A 54 20.32 4.86 1.90
N ILE A 55 19.12 4.31 1.92
CA ILE A 55 17.86 5.03 1.72
C ILE A 55 16.93 4.63 2.85
N VAL A 56 16.26 5.62 3.44
CA VAL A 56 15.21 5.41 4.43
C VAL A 56 13.92 6.06 3.93
N VAL A 57 12.80 5.36 4.07
CA VAL A 57 11.46 5.81 3.67
C VAL A 57 10.54 5.70 4.88
N ASP A 58 9.89 6.80 5.21
CA ASP A 58 8.90 6.97 6.27
C ASP A 58 7.64 7.68 5.74
N GLU A 59 6.69 8.02 6.62
CA GLU A 59 5.47 8.74 6.26
C GLU A 59 5.73 10.14 5.68
N ASN A 60 6.85 10.76 6.06
CA ASN A 60 7.24 12.11 5.65
C ASN A 60 8.02 12.13 4.32
N THR A 61 8.41 10.96 3.81
CA THR A 61 9.22 10.84 2.60
C THR A 61 8.36 11.04 1.35
N LYS A 62 8.54 12.16 0.65
CA LYS A 62 7.88 12.44 -0.63
C LYS A 62 8.81 12.09 -1.81
N ILE A 63 8.23 11.47 -2.84
CA ILE A 63 8.94 11.09 -4.07
C ILE A 63 8.59 12.10 -5.15
N GLU A 64 9.59 12.85 -5.62
CA GLU A 64 9.41 13.80 -6.73
C GLU A 64 10.07 13.29 -8.01
N GLN A 65 9.38 13.47 -9.14
CA GLN A 65 9.97 13.19 -10.45
C GLN A 65 10.75 14.40 -10.95
N LYS A 66 12.08 14.38 -10.79
CA LYS A 66 12.97 15.45 -11.29
C LYS A 66 13.54 15.09 -12.65
N ALA A 67 13.54 16.06 -13.57
CA ALA A 67 14.14 15.89 -14.89
C ALA A 67 15.67 16.08 -14.79
N LYS A 68 16.44 15.16 -15.39
CA LYS A 68 17.91 15.28 -15.41
C LYS A 68 18.35 16.32 -16.43
N THR A 69 19.35 17.12 -16.10
CA THR A 69 20.09 17.91 -17.09
C THR A 69 21.12 17.04 -17.78
N THR A 70 21.15 17.10 -19.11
CA THR A 70 22.19 16.44 -19.92
C THR A 70 23.49 17.24 -19.86
N LYS A 71 24.62 16.63 -20.23
CA LYS A 71 25.94 17.31 -20.28
C LYS A 71 25.94 18.58 -21.16
N THR A 72 24.98 18.71 -22.07
CA THR A 72 24.77 19.88 -22.94
C THR A 72 23.81 20.92 -22.38
N GLY A 73 23.43 20.83 -21.10
CA GLY A 73 22.52 21.76 -20.42
C GLY A 73 21.04 21.59 -20.77
N LYS A 74 20.69 20.71 -21.71
CA LYS A 74 19.28 20.46 -22.09
C LYS A 74 18.60 19.56 -21.05
N VAL A 75 17.35 19.88 -20.73
CA VAL A 75 16.51 19.07 -19.83
C VAL A 75 16.07 17.79 -20.54
N SER A 76 16.34 16.65 -19.91
CA SER A 76 15.95 15.32 -20.39
C SER A 76 14.43 15.14 -20.30
N LYS A 77 13.82 14.54 -21.33
CA LYS A 77 12.43 14.08 -21.29
C LYS A 77 12.23 12.92 -20.29
N ARG A 78 13.29 12.14 -20.01
CA ARG A 78 13.28 11.10 -18.97
C ARG A 78 13.44 11.75 -17.60
N LYS A 79 12.45 11.53 -16.74
CA LYS A 79 12.45 11.93 -15.33
C LYS A 79 12.95 10.77 -14.47
N GLN A 80 13.62 11.10 -13.38
CA GLN A 80 14.06 10.13 -12.38
C GLN A 80 13.32 10.43 -11.08
N ASN A 81 12.87 9.37 -10.38
CA ASN A 81 12.33 9.49 -9.03
C ASN A 81 13.50 9.87 -8.10
N VAL A 82 13.40 11.04 -7.48
CA VAL A 82 14.35 11.54 -6.49
C VAL A 82 13.61 11.70 -5.18
N ILE A 83 14.25 11.28 -4.11
CA ILE A 83 13.71 11.39 -2.76
C ILE A 83 13.92 12.84 -2.30
N VAL A 84 12.85 13.48 -1.84
CA VAL A 84 12.91 14.76 -1.15
C VAL A 84 12.43 14.51 0.27
N GLN A 85 13.37 14.34 1.20
CA GLN A 85 13.06 14.27 2.62
C GLN A 85 13.00 15.71 3.15
N SER A 86 11.83 16.12 3.62
CA SER A 86 11.61 17.47 4.16
C SER A 86 12.15 17.63 5.58
N GLU A 87 12.32 16.54 6.32
CA GLU A 87 12.74 16.52 7.72
C GLU A 87 13.69 15.35 8.00
N PRO A 88 14.61 15.47 8.98
CA PRO A 88 15.48 14.37 9.39
C PRO A 88 14.68 13.25 10.05
N ILE A 89 15.10 12.01 9.83
CA ILE A 89 14.40 10.81 10.32
C ILE A 89 14.53 10.73 11.85
N GLU A 90 13.48 11.08 12.59
CA GLU A 90 13.43 10.98 14.06
C GLU A 90 13.09 9.56 14.59
N THR A 91 13.09 8.55 13.71
CA THR A 91 12.69 7.20 14.09
C THR A 91 13.78 6.49 14.92
N ASN A 92 13.41 6.01 16.11
CA ASN A 92 14.22 5.08 16.91
C ASN A 92 14.69 3.88 16.07
N ALA A 93 15.98 3.54 16.11
CA ALA A 93 16.58 2.49 15.28
C ALA A 93 15.85 1.12 15.36
N ASN A 94 15.23 0.81 16.51
CA ASN A 94 14.47 -0.43 16.72
C ASN A 94 13.15 -0.51 15.93
N LYS A 95 12.64 0.62 15.42
CA LYS A 95 11.40 0.67 14.62
C LYS A 95 11.66 0.80 13.12
N ILE A 96 12.89 0.57 12.66
CA ILE A 96 13.24 0.61 11.23
C ILE A 96 13.35 -0.80 10.67
N LYS A 97 12.52 -1.11 9.67
CA LYS A 97 12.60 -2.37 8.93
C LYS A 97 13.71 -2.30 7.88
N SER A 98 14.82 -3.01 8.10
CA SER A 98 15.89 -3.09 7.11
C SER A 98 15.63 -4.19 6.07
N LEU A 99 15.68 -3.85 4.79
CA LEU A 99 15.65 -4.82 3.70
C LEU A 99 16.95 -5.62 3.68
N ARG A 100 16.82 -6.95 3.56
CA ARG A 100 17.96 -7.89 3.65
C ARG A 100 18.89 -7.85 2.43
N HIS A 101 18.36 -7.60 1.24
CA HIS A 101 19.15 -7.57 0.01
C HIS A 101 19.62 -6.15 -0.31
N THR A 102 20.83 -6.05 -0.85
CA THR A 102 21.37 -4.79 -1.37
C THR A 102 21.03 -4.67 -2.85
N TYR A 103 20.52 -3.52 -3.27
CA TYR A 103 20.14 -3.26 -4.64
C TYR A 103 21.32 -2.80 -5.50
N LYS A 104 21.19 -2.98 -6.81
CA LYS A 104 22.19 -2.52 -7.77
C LYS A 104 22.20 -1.01 -7.96
N THR A 105 21.04 -0.35 -7.85
CA THR A 105 20.89 1.09 -8.11
C THR A 105 20.07 1.76 -7.02
N GLU A 106 20.34 3.05 -6.78
CA GLU A 106 19.57 3.90 -5.87
C GLU A 106 18.07 3.86 -6.20
N ALA A 107 17.71 4.00 -7.48
CA ALA A 107 16.32 4.00 -7.92
C ALA A 107 15.58 2.69 -7.61
N SER A 108 16.28 1.54 -7.72
CA SER A 108 15.69 0.25 -7.35
C SER A 108 15.54 0.11 -5.84
N ALA A 109 16.50 0.61 -5.05
CA ALA A 109 16.39 0.62 -3.60
C ALA A 109 15.24 1.51 -3.11
N LEU A 110 15.06 2.68 -3.73
CA LEU A 110 13.94 3.59 -3.48
C LEU A 110 12.61 2.87 -3.73
N ASN A 111 12.41 2.33 -4.94
CA ASN A 111 11.16 1.65 -5.28
C ASN A 111 10.88 0.47 -4.36
N GLY A 112 11.92 -0.29 -3.99
CA GLY A 112 11.84 -1.37 -3.03
C GLY A 112 11.41 -0.90 -1.63
N ALA A 113 12.09 0.12 -1.10
CA ALA A 113 11.76 0.71 0.20
C ALA A 113 10.31 1.20 0.23
N VAL A 114 9.90 1.98 -0.77
CA VAL A 114 8.53 2.51 -0.91
C VAL A 114 7.50 1.39 -1.02
N ALA A 115 7.74 0.37 -1.84
CA ALA A 115 6.81 -0.74 -1.99
C ALA A 115 6.63 -1.50 -0.68
N THR A 116 7.72 -1.76 0.03
CA THR A 116 7.64 -2.45 1.33
C THR A 116 7.05 -1.59 2.44
N PHE A 117 7.26 -0.27 2.39
CA PHE A 117 6.64 0.69 3.30
C PHE A 117 5.13 0.73 3.09
N LYS A 118 4.67 0.88 1.85
CA LYS A 118 3.24 0.79 1.50
C LYS A 118 2.63 -0.55 1.92
N LYS A 119 3.31 -1.67 1.66
CA LYS A 119 2.85 -3.00 2.09
C LYS A 119 2.69 -3.09 3.60
N MET A 120 3.64 -2.53 4.34
CA MET A 120 3.61 -2.50 5.79
C MET A 120 2.44 -1.67 6.31
N GLN A 121 2.22 -0.48 5.75
CA GLN A 121 1.09 0.35 6.14
C GLN A 121 -0.26 -0.30 5.78
N ARG A 122 -0.37 -1.00 4.64
CA ARG A 122 -1.62 -1.70 4.23
C ARG A 122 -2.02 -2.78 5.23
N GLY A 123 -1.04 -3.50 5.75
CA GLY A 123 -1.22 -4.56 6.76
C GLY A 123 -1.49 -4.06 8.18
N VAL A 124 -1.51 -2.75 8.43
CA VAL A 124 -1.78 -2.18 9.77
C VAL A 124 -3.18 -2.55 10.24
N ALA A 125 -4.16 -2.52 9.33
CA ALA A 125 -5.53 -2.92 9.60
C ALA A 125 -5.97 -3.95 8.57
N THR A 126 -6.49 -5.07 9.05
CA THR A 126 -7.08 -6.13 8.22
C THR A 126 -8.49 -6.41 8.71
N PHE A 127 -9.41 -6.55 7.76
CA PHE A 127 -10.79 -6.85 8.05
C PHE A 127 -11.26 -7.95 7.10
N THR A 128 -11.96 -8.95 7.62
CA THR A 128 -12.52 -10.04 6.83
C THR A 128 -13.98 -10.19 7.18
N MET A 129 -14.83 -10.37 6.20
CA MET A 129 -16.25 -10.62 6.43
C MET A 129 -16.82 -11.63 5.45
N THR A 130 -17.67 -12.51 5.96
CA THR A 130 -18.48 -13.42 5.13
C THR A 130 -19.86 -12.80 4.92
N LEU A 131 -20.21 -12.57 3.66
CA LEU A 131 -21.52 -12.08 3.25
C LEU A 131 -22.52 -13.23 3.18
N ALA A 132 -23.70 -13.03 3.76
CA ALA A 132 -24.79 -14.00 3.75
C ALA A 132 -25.29 -14.27 2.32
N PHE A 133 -25.32 -13.23 1.48
CA PHE A 133 -25.62 -13.31 0.07
C PHE A 133 -24.39 -12.91 -0.74
N GLY A 134 -24.03 -13.74 -1.71
CA GLY A 134 -22.92 -13.43 -2.60
C GLY A 134 -23.25 -12.21 -3.45
N ASN A 135 -22.24 -11.37 -3.66
CA ASN A 135 -22.34 -10.18 -4.49
C ASN A 135 -21.34 -10.27 -5.65
N PRO A 136 -21.81 -10.46 -6.90
CA PRO A 136 -20.94 -10.66 -8.06
C PRO A 136 -20.24 -9.37 -8.51
N GLU A 137 -20.65 -8.21 -8.00
CA GLU A 137 -20.01 -6.92 -8.32
C GLU A 137 -18.71 -6.71 -7.53
N LEU A 138 -18.46 -7.51 -6.50
CA LEU A 138 -17.25 -7.41 -5.70
C LEU A 138 -16.05 -7.92 -6.47
N MET A 139 -15.01 -7.09 -6.55
CA MET A 139 -13.74 -7.44 -7.16
C MET A 139 -12.57 -6.94 -6.29
N PRO A 140 -11.39 -7.58 -6.38
CA PRO A 140 -10.17 -7.01 -5.81
C PRO A 140 -9.87 -5.62 -6.35
N GLU A 141 -9.16 -4.79 -5.57
CA GLU A 141 -8.81 -3.39 -5.88
C GLU A 141 -9.99 -2.41 -5.88
N LEU A 142 -11.18 -2.84 -5.44
CA LEU A 142 -12.35 -1.99 -5.30
C LEU A 142 -12.32 -1.28 -3.92
N PRO A 143 -12.44 0.06 -3.87
CA PRO A 143 -12.61 0.78 -2.61
C PRO A 143 -13.91 0.36 -1.92
N ALA A 144 -13.90 0.26 -0.60
CA ALA A 144 -15.07 -0.08 0.18
C ALA A 144 -15.23 0.82 1.40
N THR A 145 -16.46 1.12 1.75
CA THR A 145 -16.81 1.80 3.00
C THR A 145 -17.62 0.85 3.88
N ILE A 146 -17.25 0.75 5.15
CA ILE A 146 -17.90 -0.14 6.09
C ILE A 146 -18.77 0.69 7.04
N LYS A 147 -20.01 0.24 7.29
CA LYS A 147 -20.94 0.94 8.20
C LYS A 147 -21.57 -0.01 9.22
N GLY A 148 -21.58 0.42 10.47
CA GLY A 148 -22.38 -0.18 11.54
C GLY A 148 -21.70 -1.30 12.30
N ILE A 149 -20.37 -1.43 12.23
CA ILE A 149 -19.63 -2.45 12.98
C ILE A 149 -19.00 -1.86 14.25
N LYS A 150 -17.95 -1.06 14.09
CA LYS A 150 -17.22 -0.37 15.18
C LYS A 150 -16.65 0.92 14.60
N LYS A 151 -16.56 1.97 15.42
CA LYS A 151 -16.06 3.28 14.97
C LYS A 151 -14.69 3.22 14.30
N GLU A 152 -13.77 2.41 14.83
CA GLU A 152 -12.42 2.21 14.28
C GLU A 152 -12.43 1.60 12.87
N ILE A 153 -13.38 0.69 12.60
CA ILE A 153 -13.55 0.04 11.29
C ILE A 153 -14.22 1.01 10.33
N ASP A 154 -15.29 1.66 10.78
CA ASP A 154 -16.10 2.57 9.97
C ASP A 154 -15.34 3.85 9.58
N SER A 155 -14.37 4.30 10.38
CA SER A 155 -13.51 5.47 10.10
C SER A 155 -12.31 5.17 9.19
N THR A 156 -12.06 3.91 8.87
CA THR A 156 -10.92 3.50 8.05
C THR A 156 -11.33 3.37 6.59
N ASP A 157 -10.51 3.91 5.68
CA ASP A 157 -10.69 3.67 4.24
C ASP A 157 -10.22 2.26 3.90
N TRP A 158 -11.11 1.45 3.30
CA TRP A 158 -10.82 0.06 2.96
C TRP A 158 -10.67 -0.13 1.46
N ILE A 159 -9.81 -1.08 1.10
CA ILE A 159 -9.74 -1.64 -0.26
C ILE A 159 -9.91 -3.15 -0.19
N ILE A 160 -10.65 -3.71 -1.12
CA ILE A 160 -10.83 -5.16 -1.22
C ILE A 160 -9.53 -5.79 -1.72
N SER A 161 -8.88 -6.60 -0.90
CA SER A 161 -7.65 -7.33 -1.28
C SER A 161 -7.97 -8.63 -2.00
N LYS A 162 -9.03 -9.32 -1.57
CA LYS A 162 -9.45 -10.61 -2.10
C LYS A 162 -10.95 -10.83 -1.92
N VAL A 163 -11.55 -11.42 -2.95
CA VAL A 163 -12.94 -11.89 -2.94
C VAL A 163 -12.94 -13.37 -3.26
N THR A 164 -13.61 -14.15 -2.42
CA THR A 164 -13.83 -15.59 -2.64
C THR A 164 -15.32 -15.83 -2.78
N HIS A 165 -15.75 -16.11 -4.00
CA HIS A 165 -17.12 -16.50 -4.30
C HIS A 165 -17.29 -18.00 -4.11
N ASN A 166 -18.32 -18.42 -3.41
CA ASN A 166 -18.65 -19.83 -3.22
C ASN A 166 -20.10 -20.08 -3.66
N LEU A 167 -20.29 -21.10 -4.49
CA LEU A 167 -21.60 -21.57 -4.93
C LEU A 167 -21.75 -23.02 -4.49
N SER A 168 -22.71 -23.27 -3.60
CA SER A 168 -22.99 -24.58 -3.04
C SER A 168 -24.50 -24.84 -2.99
N ASP A 169 -24.90 -26.02 -2.51
CA ASP A 169 -26.31 -26.35 -2.27
C ASP A 169 -26.99 -25.40 -1.26
N ASN A 170 -26.20 -24.72 -0.42
CA ASN A 170 -26.67 -23.71 0.52
C ASN A 170 -26.75 -22.29 -0.10
N GLY A 171 -26.56 -22.17 -1.42
CA GLY A 171 -26.66 -20.92 -2.16
C GLY A 171 -25.31 -20.27 -2.50
N TYR A 172 -25.41 -19.02 -2.95
CA TYR A 172 -24.28 -18.18 -3.36
C TYR A 172 -23.83 -17.30 -2.20
N THR A 173 -22.58 -17.46 -1.75
CA THR A 173 -21.96 -16.68 -0.67
C THR A 173 -20.67 -16.03 -1.14
N SER A 174 -20.19 -15.03 -0.41
CA SER A 174 -18.93 -14.35 -0.73
C SER A 174 -18.15 -14.00 0.53
N ALA A 175 -16.91 -14.46 0.62
CA ALA A 175 -15.98 -14.04 1.66
C ALA A 175 -15.08 -12.94 1.11
N VAL A 176 -15.00 -11.82 1.83
CA VAL A 176 -14.29 -10.62 1.39
C VAL A 176 -13.22 -10.27 2.41
N GLU A 177 -12.01 -10.05 1.92
CA GLU A 177 -10.87 -9.59 2.69
C GLU A 177 -10.57 -8.13 2.30
N PHE A 178 -10.37 -7.30 3.31
CA PHE A 178 -10.12 -5.88 3.19
C PHE A 178 -8.80 -5.55 3.90
N GLU A 179 -8.06 -4.63 3.29
CA GLU A 179 -6.86 -4.05 3.87
C GLU A 179 -6.97 -2.53 3.85
N LYS A 180 -6.16 -1.86 4.67
CA LYS A 180 -6.18 -0.39 4.75
C LYS A 180 -5.81 0.21 3.40
N ASN A 181 -6.65 1.12 2.91
CA ASN A 181 -6.40 1.81 1.67
C ASN A 181 -5.32 2.91 1.86
N ILE A 182 -4.37 2.95 0.94
CA ILE A 182 -3.22 3.86 0.96
C ILE A 182 -2.97 4.30 -0.47
N ILE A 183 -3.75 5.28 -0.91
CA ILE A 183 -3.64 5.93 -2.20
C ILE A 183 -2.95 7.27 -2.01
#